data_AF-A0A7X6WZB7-F1
#
_entry.id   AF-A0A7X6WZB7-F1
#
_cell.length_a   1.000
_cell.length_b   1.000
_cell.length_c   1.000
_cell.angle_alpha   90.00
_cell.angle_beta   90.00
_cell.angle_gamma   90.00
#
_symmetry.space_group_name_H-M   'P 1'
#
loop_
_entity.id
_entity.type
_entity.pdbx_description
1 polymer ?
#
loop_
_entity_poly.entity_id
_entity_poly.type
_entity_poly.pdbx_seq_one_letter_code
_entity_poly.pdbx_strand_id
1 'polypeptide(L)' 'HTVLPTFMVMWAVARVGAPLASQLGMVGPVSVLFLAWWILDEPITVLQLLGTAFVLTGMLVLGRLRPRK' A
#
# COMPACT_ATOMS: atom_id res chain seq x y z
N HIS A 1 6.67 -13.78 18.00
CA HIS A 1 6.31 -12.44 17.50
C HIS A 1 6.92 -12.26 16.12
N THR A 2 6.09 -11.92 15.14
CA THR A 2 6.05 -12.57 13.82
C THR A 2 7.25 -12.28 12.92
N VAL A 3 8.18 -13.25 12.81
CA VAL A 3 9.29 -13.24 11.83
C VAL A 3 8.83 -13.57 10.41
N LEU A 4 7.71 -14.29 10.28
CA LEU A 4 7.14 -14.75 9.00
C LEU A 4 6.88 -13.60 8.00
N PRO A 5 6.16 -12.52 8.36
CA PRO A 5 5.93 -11.40 7.45
C PRO A 5 7.23 -10.77 6.96
N THR A 6 8.22 -10.61 7.84
CA THR A 6 9.52 -10.04 7.49
C THR A 6 10.24 -10.92 6.47
N PHE A 7 10.23 -12.25 6.64
CA PHE A 7 10.79 -13.17 5.65
C PHE A 7 10.07 -13.10 4.30
N MET A 8 8.74 -13.01 4.30
CA MET A 8 7.94 -12.87 3.07
C MET A 8 8.28 -11.57 2.32
N VAL A 9 8.42 -10.45 3.04
CA VAL A 9 8.83 -9.16 2.45
C VAL A 9 10.26 -9.24 1.92
N MET A 10 11.21 -9.78 2.70
CA MET A 10 12.61 -9.93 2.27
C MET A 10 12.72 -10.81 1.01
N TRP A 11 11.92 -11.87 0.92
CA TRP A 11 11.89 -12.76 -0.24
C TRP A 11 11.29 -12.10 -1.48
N ALA A 12 10.24 -11.29 -1.31
CA ALA A 12 9.69 -10.46 -2.37
C ALA A 12 10.74 -9.43 -2.86
N VAL A 13 11.43 -8.75 -1.94
CA VAL A 13 12.51 -7.82 -2.27
C VAL A 13 13.65 -8.52 -3.03
N ALA A 14 14.04 -9.73 -2.62
CA ALA A 14 15.08 -10.51 -3.27
C ALA A 14 14.73 -10.90 -4.71
N ARG A 15 13.43 -11.05 -5.04
CA ARG A 15 12.96 -11.44 -6.39
C ARG A 15 12.65 -10.26 -7.30
N VAL A 16 12.01 -9.22 -6.78
CA VAL A 16 11.48 -8.11 -7.61
C VAL A 16 12.18 -6.77 -7.37
N GLY A 17 13.13 -6.73 -6.43
CA GLY A 17 13.88 -5.54 -6.03
C GLY A 17 13.14 -4.67 -5.01
N ALA A 18 13.91 -3.98 -4.17
CA ALA A 18 13.38 -3.12 -3.10
C ALA A 18 12.43 -2.02 -3.59
N PRO A 19 12.68 -1.32 -4.72
CA PRO A 19 11.78 -0.28 -5.19
C PRO A 19 10.41 -0.81 -5.60
N LEU A 20 10.37 -1.94 -6.31
CA LEU A 20 9.12 -2.52 -6.81
C LEU A 20 8.33 -3.17 -5.67
N ALA A 21 9.01 -3.88 -4.76
CA ALA A 21 8.37 -4.44 -3.56
C ALA A 21 7.78 -3.34 -2.66
N SER A 22 8.47 -2.20 -2.51
CA SER A 22 7.94 -1.05 -1.76
C SER A 22 6.70 -0.47 -2.43
N GLN A 23 6.71 -0.31 -3.76
CA GLN A 23 5.56 0.17 -4.52
C GLN A 23 4.35 -0.76 -4.42
N LEU A 24 4.56 -2.08 -4.47
CA LEU A 24 3.48 -3.06 -4.28
C LEU A 24 2.88 -2.97 -2.87
N GLY A 25 3.69 -2.70 -1.85
CA GLY A 25 3.21 -2.43 -0.49
C GLY A 25 2.34 -1.17 -0.39
N MET A 26 2.54 -0.20 -1.28
CA MET A 26 1.74 1.04 -1.32
C MET A 26 0.30 0.80 -1.79
N VAL A 27 -0.03 -0.36 -2.34
CA VAL A 27 -1.41 -0.73 -2.70
C VAL A 27 -2.27 -1.03 -1.44
N GLY A 28 -1.63 -1.17 -0.27
CA GLY A 28 -2.28 -1.49 1.01
C GLY A 28 -3.57 -0.70 1.34
N PRO A 29 -3.61 0.64 1.24
CA PRO A 29 -4.79 1.42 1.56
C PRO A 29 -6.00 1.09 0.69
N VAL A 30 -5.77 0.80 -0.60
CA VAL A 30 -6.82 0.39 -1.54
C VAL A 30 -7.29 -1.02 -1.23
N SER A 31 -6.36 -1.93 -0.94
CA SER A 31 -6.67 -3.31 -0.57
C SER A 31 -7.50 -3.41 0.71
N VAL A 32 -7.18 -2.58 1.72
CA VAL A 32 -7.93 -2.56 2.99
C VAL A 32 -9.31 -1.95 2.79
N LEU A 33 -9.45 -0.88 2.01
CA LEU A 33 -10.76 -0.29 1.68
C LEU A 33 -11.66 -1.31 0.95
N PHE A 34 -11.10 -2.03 -0.01
CA PHE A 34 -11.81 -3.09 -0.73
C PHE A 34 -12.24 -4.22 0.21
N LEU A 35 -11.35 -4.67 1.10
CA LEU A 35 -11.66 -5.70 2.10
C LEU A 35 -12.74 -5.24 3.09
N ALA A 36 -12.72 -3.98 3.51
CA ALA A 36 -13.75 -3.43 4.39
C ALA A 36 -15.12 -3.44 3.72
N TRP A 37 -15.21 -3.06 2.44
CA TRP A 37 -16.46 -3.14 1.69
C TRP A 37 -16.91 -4.59 1.47
N TRP A 38 -15.98 -5.49 1.11
CA TRP A 38 -16.31 -6.87 0.76
C TRP A 38 -16.63 -7.77 1.97
N ILE A 39 -15.87 -7.64 3.06
CA ILE A 39 -15.97 -8.54 4.23
C ILE A 39 -16.87 -7.96 5.31
N LEU A 40 -16.80 -6.64 5.52
CA LEU A 40 -17.53 -5.96 6.61
C LEU A 40 -18.87 -5.36 6.14
N ASP A 41 -19.15 -5.36 4.82
CA ASP A 41 -20.35 -4.73 4.21
C ASP A 41 -20.53 -3.27 4.65
N GLU A 42 -19.42 -2.59 5.00
CA GLU A 42 -19.46 -1.20 5.42
C GLU A 42 -19.71 -0.31 4.19
N PRO A 43 -20.67 0.63 4.27
CA PRO A 43 -20.90 1.57 3.20
C PRO A 43 -19.66 2.45 3.03
N ILE A 44 -19.02 2.37 1.86
CA ILE A 44 -17.87 3.22 1.53
C ILE A 44 -18.35 4.67 1.53
N THR A 45 -17.92 5.43 2.53
CA THR A 45 -18.28 6.85 2.64
C THR A 45 -17.43 7.72 1.72
N VAL A 46 -17.96 8.88 1.32
CA VAL A 46 -17.22 9.87 0.52
C VAL A 46 -15.91 10.29 1.22
N LEU A 47 -15.92 10.33 2.56
CA LEU A 47 -14.74 10.64 3.36
C LEU A 47 -13.64 9.57 3.25
N GLN A 48 -14.01 8.28 3.25
CA GLN A 48 -13.09 7.18 3.03
C GLN A 48 -12.45 7.27 1.64
N LEU A 49 -13.27 7.55 0.61
CA LEU A 49 -12.79 7.72 -0.75
C LEU A 49 -11.82 8.90 -0.88
N LEU A 50 -12.13 10.03 -0.23
CA LEU A 50 -11.25 11.20 -0.15
C LEU A 50 -9.96 10.88 0.61
N GLY A 51 -10.03 10.14 1.71
CA GLY A 51 -8.88 9.68 2.47
C GLY A 51 -7.96 8.78 1.63
N THR A 52 -8.52 7.78 0.95
CA THR A 52 -7.78 6.91 0.04
C THR A 52 -7.17 7.70 -1.12
N ALA A 53 -7.91 8.62 -1.73
CA ALA A 53 -7.40 9.50 -2.79
C ALA A 53 -6.25 10.40 -2.30
N PHE A 54 -6.37 10.95 -1.09
CA PHE A 54 -5.32 11.76 -0.47
C PHE A 54 -4.04 10.95 -0.22
N VAL A 55 -4.17 9.73 0.33
CA VAL A 55 -3.04 8.82 0.55
C VAL A 55 -2.39 8.43 -0.78
N LEU A 56 -3.17 8.05 -1.79
CA LEU A 56 -2.67 7.73 -3.13
C LEU A 56 -1.94 8.92 -3.77
N THR A 57 -2.46 10.13 -3.58
CA THR A 57 -1.82 11.36 -4.08
C THR A 57 -0.48 11.59 -3.37
N GLY A 58 -0.43 11.47 -2.04
CA GLY A 58 0.80 11.55 -1.27
C GLY A 58 1.83 10.51 -1.70
N MET A 59 1.41 9.27 -1.95
CA MET A 59 2.25 8.18 -2.45
C MET A 59 2.80 8.45 -3.85
N LEU A 60 1.96 8.96 -4.76
CA LEU A 60 2.40 9.35 -6.12
C LEU A 60 3.45 10.46 -6.07
N VAL A 61 3.26 11.46 -5.21
CA VAL A 61 4.21 12.55 -5.03
C VAL A 61 5.52 12.02 -4.46
N LEU A 62 5.48 11.21 -3.40
CA LEU A 62 6.68 10.62 -2.78
C LEU A 62 7.41 9.67 -3.74
N GLY A 63 6.67 8.85 -4.49
CA GLY A 63 7.22 7.93 -5.48
C GLY A 63 7.87 8.62 -6.68
N ARG A 64 7.40 9.83 -7.03
CA ARG A 64 8.00 10.69 -8.06
C ARG A 64 9.18 11.50 -7.52
N LEU A 65 9.16 11.88 -6.25
CA LEU A 65 10.30 12.40 -5.51
C LEU A 65 11.28 11.26 -5.22
N ARG A 66 11.84 10.63 -6.27
CA ARG A 66 13.06 9.83 -6.12
C ARG A 66 14.08 10.75 -5.44
N PRO A 67 14.66 10.36 -4.29
CA PRO A 67 15.84 11.04 -3.78
C PRO A 67 16.89 10.91 -4.88
N ARG A 68 17.10 12.01 -5.59
CA ARG A 68 18.20 12.16 -6.52
C ARG A 68 19.45 12.04 -5.65
N LYS A 69 20.21 10.96 -5.83
CA LYS A 69 21.55 10.82 -5.27
C LYS A 69 22.35 12.10 -5.51
#